data_AF-A0A3D5BAK4-F1
#
_entry.id   AF-A0A3D5BAK4-F1
#
_cell.length_a   1.000
_cell.length_b   1.000
_cell.length_c   1.000
_cell.angle_alpha   90.00
_cell.angle_beta   90.00
_cell.angle_gamma   90.00
#
_symmetry.space_group_name_H-M   'P 1'
#
loop_
_entity.id
_entity.type
_entity.pdbx_description
1 polymer ?
#
loop_
_entity_poly.entity_id
_entity_poly.type
_entity_poly.pdbx_seq_one_letter_code
_entity_poly.pdbx_strand_id
1 'polypeptide(L)'
;MLSESLANLTTDVLIVLILGAILVMEVVTMLNQARQAGSMRKLEKQARNYMQEDLRIKRGQLEHEMEDAIAVQDPKVWLASVIGAVTGVRPELQDLQSMDISPGIKVITGDTRDFKRYILTPAIPPKIVYKMADPKYKEGLDARMPSVFGKNPKKNLEPIELSVLNAGIFFDRQAKAVWVKLTHQDLSTDELMLYALDLA
;
A
#
# COMPACT_ATOMS: atom_id res chain seq x y z
N MET A 1 -69.19 3.47 -11.16
CA MET A 1 -68.34 4.51 -11.78
C MET A 1 -67.65 5.42 -10.77
N LEU A 2 -68.35 6.13 -9.87
CA LEU A 2 -67.67 6.96 -8.84
C LEU A 2 -66.88 6.13 -7.81
N SER A 3 -67.38 4.96 -7.41
CA SER A 3 -66.69 4.06 -6.46
C SER A 3 -65.39 3.45 -6.99
N GLU A 4 -65.36 3.05 -8.26
CA GLU A 4 -64.14 2.53 -8.92
C GLU A 4 -63.10 3.63 -9.14
N SER A 5 -63.53 4.85 -9.49
CA SER A 5 -62.62 5.99 -9.64
C SER A 5 -61.96 6.38 -8.31
N LEU A 6 -62.73 6.40 -7.21
CA LEU A 6 -62.20 6.62 -5.87
C LEU A 6 -61.27 5.49 -5.40
N ALA A 7 -61.57 4.23 -5.72
CA ALA A 7 -60.72 3.08 -5.40
C ALA A 7 -59.41 3.07 -6.19
N ASN A 8 -59.42 3.49 -7.46
CA ASN A 8 -58.21 3.62 -8.26
C ASN A 8 -57.34 4.78 -7.76
N LEU A 9 -57.94 5.92 -7.40
CA LEU A 9 -57.23 7.07 -6.83
C LEU A 9 -56.52 6.72 -5.51
N THR A 10 -57.19 5.98 -4.62
CA THR A 10 -56.57 5.54 -3.36
C THR A 10 -55.44 4.53 -3.59
N THR A 11 -55.60 3.65 -4.58
CA THR A 11 -54.56 2.68 -4.97
C THR A 11 -53.33 3.37 -5.55
N ASP A 12 -53.51 4.34 -6.45
CA ASP A 12 -52.41 5.09 -7.07
C ASP A 12 -51.62 5.90 -6.03
N VAL A 13 -52.31 6.53 -5.08
CA VAL A 13 -51.67 7.25 -3.95
C VAL A 13 -50.85 6.27 -3.09
N LEU A 14 -51.37 5.08 -2.83
CA LEU A 14 -50.67 4.04 -2.06
C LEU A 14 -49.41 3.56 -2.78
N ILE A 15 -49.49 3.34 -4.10
CA ILE A 15 -48.35 2.94 -4.94
C ILE A 15 -47.26 4.01 -4.89
N VAL A 16 -47.61 5.28 -5.05
CA VAL A 16 -46.64 6.39 -5.00
C VAL A 16 -45.97 6.49 -3.64
N LEU A 17 -46.73 6.31 -2.54
CA LEU A 17 -46.17 6.32 -1.19
C LEU A 17 -45.22 5.15 -0.94
N ILE A 18 -45.58 3.94 -1.39
CA ILE A 18 -44.72 2.75 -1.26
C ILE A 18 -43.43 2.94 -2.06
N LEU A 19 -43.53 3.38 -3.33
CA LEU A 19 -42.36 3.64 -4.17
C LEU A 19 -41.47 4.73 -3.59
N GLY A 20 -42.06 5.81 -3.05
CA GLY A 20 -41.33 6.86 -2.35
C GLY A 20 -40.60 6.34 -1.11
N ALA A 21 -41.25 5.49 -0.30
CA ALA A 21 -40.65 4.90 0.89
C ALA A 21 -39.48 3.94 0.55
N ILE A 22 -39.61 3.17 -0.54
CA ILE A 22 -38.55 2.27 -1.03
C ILE A 22 -37.33 3.09 -1.47
N LEU A 23 -37.54 4.13 -2.29
CA LEU A 23 -36.46 5.02 -2.75
C LEU A 23 -35.72 5.68 -1.57
N VAL A 24 -36.45 6.16 -0.56
CA VAL A 24 -35.85 6.76 0.63
C VAL A 24 -35.03 5.72 1.41
N MET A 25 -35.52 4.49 1.56
CA MET A 25 -34.77 3.42 2.22
C MET A 25 -33.48 3.06 1.48
N GLU A 26 -33.48 3.00 0.15
CA GLU A 26 -32.28 2.73 -0.65
C GLU A 26 -31.22 3.83 -0.49
N VAL A 27 -31.64 5.09 -0.49
CA VAL A 27 -30.71 6.22 -0.28
C VAL A 27 -30.12 6.21 1.13
N VAL A 28 -30.93 5.95 2.15
CA VAL A 28 -30.49 5.91 3.55
C VAL A 28 -29.51 4.74 3.78
N THR A 29 -29.79 3.57 3.20
CA THR A 29 -28.90 2.40 3.30
C THR A 29 -27.57 2.65 2.59
N MET A 30 -27.55 3.26 1.40
CA MET A 30 -26.31 3.67 0.71
C MET A 30 -25.47 4.64 1.56
N LEU A 31 -26.09 5.67 2.14
CA LEU A 31 -25.37 6.66 2.96
C LEU A 31 -24.79 6.03 4.24
N ASN A 32 -25.50 5.09 4.85
CA ASN A 32 -25.01 4.35 6.02
C ASN A 32 -23.86 3.41 5.68
N GLN A 33 -23.93 2.68 4.57
CA GLN A 33 -22.82 1.84 4.10
C GLN A 33 -21.57 2.66 3.82
N ALA A 34 -21.69 3.84 3.18
CA ALA A 34 -20.57 4.73 2.93
C ALA A 34 -19.91 5.25 4.22
N ARG A 35 -20.71 5.57 5.24
CA ARG A 35 -20.20 5.99 6.56
C ARG A 35 -19.54 4.84 7.31
N GLN A 36 -20.13 3.64 7.29
CA GLN A 36 -19.57 2.43 7.91
C GLN A 36 -18.26 2.00 7.23
N ALA A 37 -18.16 2.09 5.91
CA ALA A 37 -16.93 1.81 5.19
C ALA A 37 -15.80 2.79 5.57
N GLY A 38 -16.14 4.07 5.78
CA GLY A 38 -15.20 5.09 6.23
C GLY A 38 -14.74 4.89 7.68
N SER A 39 -15.62 4.49 8.59
CA SER A 39 -15.25 4.19 9.99
C SER A 39 -14.46 2.89 10.10
N MET A 40 -14.79 1.86 9.31
CA MET A 40 -14.08 0.59 9.31
C MET A 40 -12.61 0.76 8.91
N ARG A 41 -12.31 1.56 7.87
CA ARG A 41 -10.92 1.85 7.48
C ARG A 41 -10.12 2.57 8.57
N LYS A 42 -10.78 3.44 9.34
CA LYS A 42 -10.13 4.12 10.48
C LYS A 42 -9.87 3.15 11.63
N LEU A 43 -10.83 2.27 11.92
CA LEU A 43 -10.69 1.23 12.95
C LEU A 43 -9.60 0.22 12.57
N GLU A 44 -9.54 -0.20 11.30
CA GLU A 44 -8.49 -1.10 10.80
C GLU A 44 -7.11 -0.46 10.95
N LYS A 45 -6.96 0.81 10.56
CA LYS A 45 -5.70 1.54 10.74
C LYS A 45 -5.33 1.67 12.22
N GLN A 46 -6.29 1.98 13.09
CA GLN A 46 -6.05 2.08 14.53
C GLN A 46 -5.67 0.74 15.15
N ALA A 47 -6.35 -0.34 14.78
CA ALA A 47 -6.04 -1.70 15.21
C ALA A 47 -4.64 -2.12 14.75
N ARG A 48 -4.29 -1.82 13.49
CA ARG A 48 -2.95 -2.07 12.92
C ARG A 48 -1.87 -1.35 13.72
N ASN A 49 -2.02 -0.05 13.94
CA ASN A 49 -1.08 0.75 14.71
C ASN A 49 -0.94 0.23 16.15
N TYR A 50 -2.05 -0.15 16.77
CA TYR A 50 -2.05 -0.72 18.11
C TYR A 50 -1.31 -2.06 18.16
N MET A 51 -1.56 -2.97 17.20
CA MET A 51 -0.88 -4.26 17.11
C MET A 51 0.62 -4.11 16.87
N GLN A 52 1.03 -3.15 16.02
CA GLN A 52 2.45 -2.86 15.81
C GLN A 52 3.13 -2.38 17.09
N GLU A 53 2.49 -1.51 17.87
CA GLU A 53 3.06 -1.01 19.14
C GLU A 53 3.10 -2.10 20.22
N ASP A 54 2.05 -2.91 20.34
CA ASP A 54 2.04 -4.06 21.26
C ASP A 54 3.16 -5.05 20.93
N LEU A 55 3.35 -5.35 19.64
CA LEU A 55 4.50 -6.16 19.19
C LEU A 55 5.82 -5.47 19.49
N ARG A 56 5.93 -4.16 19.35
CA ARG A 56 7.15 -3.40 19.65
C ARG A 56 7.56 -3.56 21.12
N ILE A 57 6.59 -3.44 22.02
CA ILE A 57 6.82 -3.62 23.47
C ILE A 57 7.24 -5.07 23.78
N LYS A 58 6.53 -6.06 23.23
CA LYS A 58 6.85 -7.48 23.46
C LYS A 58 8.20 -7.89 22.89
N ARG A 59 8.62 -7.28 21.77
CA ARG A 59 9.92 -7.56 21.14
C ARG A 59 11.09 -6.99 21.92
N GLY A 60 10.94 -5.90 22.67
CA GLY A 60 12.03 -5.36 23.49
C GLY A 60 12.62 -6.38 24.49
N GLN A 61 11.85 -7.41 24.88
CA GLN A 61 12.34 -8.51 25.71
C GLN A 61 13.12 -9.56 24.92
N LEU A 62 12.80 -9.75 23.63
CA LEU A 62 13.43 -10.71 22.72
C LEU A 62 14.66 -10.12 21.99
N GLU A 63 14.76 -8.80 21.90
CA GLU A 63 15.84 -8.10 21.18
C GLU A 63 17.23 -8.43 21.77
N HIS A 64 17.35 -8.60 23.09
CA HIS A 64 18.62 -8.99 23.71
C HIS A 64 19.00 -10.46 23.48
N GLU A 65 18.02 -11.33 23.23
CA GLU A 65 18.27 -12.75 23.01
C GLU A 65 18.50 -13.08 21.53
N MET A 66 18.05 -12.21 20.62
CA MET A 66 18.01 -12.48 19.18
C MET A 66 18.71 -11.40 18.33
N GLU A 67 19.82 -10.85 18.82
CA GLU A 67 20.59 -9.81 18.11
C GLU A 67 21.02 -10.27 16.69
N ASP A 68 21.38 -11.54 16.54
CA ASP A 68 21.69 -12.17 15.24
C ASP A 68 20.50 -12.16 14.27
N ALA A 69 19.26 -12.21 14.78
CA ALA A 69 18.06 -12.17 13.94
C ALA A 69 17.82 -10.78 13.34
N ILE A 70 18.39 -9.73 13.93
CA ILE A 70 18.32 -8.36 13.41
C ILE A 70 19.39 -8.12 12.34
N ALA A 71 20.53 -8.81 12.43
CA ALA A 71 21.64 -8.64 11.51
C ALA A 71 21.33 -9.16 10.10
N VAL A 72 21.20 -8.23 9.13
CA VAL A 72 21.04 -8.59 7.72
C VAL A 72 22.40 -8.73 7.03
N GLN A 73 22.82 -9.97 6.81
CA GLN A 73 24.09 -10.26 6.13
C GLN A 73 24.04 -9.87 4.65
N ASP A 74 23.04 -10.38 3.92
CA ASP A 74 22.83 -10.11 2.49
C ASP A 74 21.48 -9.41 2.25
N PRO A 75 21.48 -8.10 1.90
CA PRO A 75 20.28 -7.34 1.57
C PRO A 75 19.42 -7.95 0.45
N LYS A 76 20.05 -8.62 -0.51
CA LYS A 76 19.36 -9.23 -1.66
C LYS A 76 18.56 -10.46 -1.23
N VAL A 77 19.20 -11.32 -0.44
CA VAL A 77 18.53 -12.50 0.13
C VAL A 77 17.42 -12.08 1.09
N TRP A 78 17.66 -11.05 1.90
CA TRP A 78 16.64 -10.48 2.78
C TRP A 78 15.44 -9.97 1.99
N LEU A 79 15.64 -9.16 0.95
CA LEU A 79 14.54 -8.63 0.16
C LEU A 79 13.76 -9.74 -0.55
N ALA A 80 14.44 -10.72 -1.13
CA ALA A 80 13.78 -11.87 -1.74
C ALA A 80 12.95 -12.67 -0.71
N SER A 81 13.41 -12.77 0.54
CA SER A 81 12.67 -13.41 1.63
C SER A 81 11.43 -12.60 2.02
N VAL A 82 11.55 -11.28 2.15
CA VAL A 82 10.43 -10.38 2.46
C VAL A 82 9.37 -10.43 1.35
N ILE A 83 9.78 -10.36 0.09
CA ILE A 83 8.87 -10.49 -1.06
C ILE A 83 8.21 -11.87 -1.03
N GLY A 84 8.97 -12.93 -0.75
CA GLY A 84 8.44 -14.30 -0.63
C GLY A 84 7.39 -14.45 0.46
N ALA A 85 7.62 -13.85 1.64
CA ALA A 85 6.68 -13.90 2.75
C ALA A 85 5.34 -13.24 2.43
N VAL A 86 5.36 -12.14 1.66
CA VAL A 86 4.17 -11.33 1.41
C VAL A 86 3.44 -11.71 0.13
N THR A 87 4.17 -12.15 -0.91
CA THR A 87 3.60 -12.49 -2.23
C THR A 87 3.46 -13.99 -2.47
N GLY A 88 4.09 -14.82 -1.62
CA GLY A 88 4.22 -16.27 -1.84
C GLY A 88 5.24 -16.65 -2.92
N VAL A 89 5.87 -15.68 -3.58
CA VAL A 89 6.85 -15.89 -4.66
C VAL A 89 8.20 -15.38 -4.21
N ARG A 90 9.22 -16.23 -4.26
CA ARG A 90 10.60 -15.84 -3.93
C ARG A 90 11.36 -15.47 -5.20
N PRO A 91 11.55 -14.17 -5.51
CA PRO A 91 12.21 -13.77 -6.75
C PRO A 91 13.73 -14.05 -6.70
N GLU A 92 14.29 -14.43 -7.84
CA GLU A 92 15.74 -14.42 -8.05
C GLU A 92 16.19 -13.01 -8.44
N LEU A 93 16.43 -12.17 -7.43
CA LEU A 93 16.96 -10.83 -7.62
C LEU A 93 18.41 -10.91 -8.13
N GLN A 94 18.72 -10.18 -9.20
CA GLN A 94 20.06 -10.13 -9.77
C GLN A 94 20.95 -9.21 -8.92
N ASP A 95 20.65 -7.92 -8.97
CA ASP A 95 21.33 -6.86 -8.23
C ASP A 95 20.33 -5.89 -7.60
N LEU A 96 20.75 -5.26 -6.51
CA LEU A 96 20.03 -4.17 -5.87
C LEU A 96 20.70 -2.84 -6.16
N GLN A 97 19.92 -1.83 -6.52
CA GLN A 97 20.42 -0.49 -6.79
C GLN A 97 19.60 0.54 -6.01
N SER A 98 20.26 1.61 -5.57
CA SER A 98 19.56 2.79 -5.07
C SER A 98 19.38 3.80 -6.19
N MET A 99 18.19 4.37 -6.32
CA MET A 99 17.89 5.41 -7.32
C MET A 99 17.18 6.59 -6.67
N ASP A 100 17.45 7.80 -7.13
CA ASP A 100 16.70 8.98 -6.74
C ASP A 100 15.47 9.14 -7.63
N ILE A 101 14.28 9.25 -7.03
CA ILE A 101 13.03 9.54 -7.75
C ILE A 101 12.66 11.02 -7.68
N SER A 102 13.17 11.72 -6.67
CA SER A 102 13.00 13.16 -6.42
C SER A 102 14.16 13.63 -5.53
N PRO A 103 14.50 14.93 -5.47
CA PRO A 103 15.57 15.41 -4.61
C PRO A 103 15.40 14.95 -3.16
N GLY A 104 16.37 14.17 -2.66
CA GLY A 104 16.35 13.63 -1.30
C GLY A 104 15.44 12.42 -1.08
N ILE A 105 14.78 11.90 -2.12
CA ILE A 105 13.92 10.71 -2.03
C ILE A 105 14.54 9.57 -2.84
N LYS A 106 15.11 8.61 -2.10
CA LYS A 106 15.68 7.38 -2.64
C LYS A 106 14.69 6.23 -2.66
N VAL A 107 14.88 5.34 -3.61
CA VAL A 107 14.21 4.05 -3.72
C VAL A 107 15.25 2.97 -3.93
N ILE A 108 14.93 1.73 -3.53
CA ILE A 108 15.74 0.56 -3.85
C ILE A 108 15.04 -0.20 -4.97
N THR A 109 15.78 -0.58 -6.00
CA THR A 109 15.28 -1.40 -7.11
C THR A 109 15.99 -2.75 -7.13
N GLY A 110 15.26 -3.78 -7.53
CA GLY A 110 15.81 -5.12 -7.75
C GLY A 110 15.18 -5.76 -8.97
N ASP A 111 16.01 -6.06 -9.96
CA ASP A 111 15.57 -6.68 -11.20
C ASP A 111 15.74 -8.20 -11.13
N THR A 112 14.84 -8.90 -11.80
CA THR A 112 14.82 -10.36 -11.90
C THR A 112 15.13 -10.82 -13.31
N ARG A 113 15.44 -12.12 -13.46
CA ARG A 113 15.67 -12.74 -14.77
C ARG A 113 14.40 -12.82 -15.63
N ASP A 114 13.22 -12.87 -15.02
CA ASP A 114 11.92 -12.91 -15.68
C ASP A 114 11.37 -11.52 -16.05
N PHE A 115 12.26 -10.53 -16.21
CA PHE A 115 11.91 -9.16 -16.59
C PHE A 115 10.94 -8.48 -15.62
N LYS A 116 10.99 -8.82 -14.33
CA LYS A 116 10.28 -8.07 -13.29
C LYS A 116 11.23 -7.18 -12.51
N ARG A 117 10.76 -5.98 -12.19
CA ARG A 117 11.43 -5.03 -11.31
C ARG A 117 10.64 -4.86 -10.03
N TYR A 118 11.28 -5.14 -8.91
CA TYR A 118 10.77 -4.79 -7.59
C TYR A 118 11.32 -3.43 -7.18
N ILE A 119 10.46 -2.58 -6.62
CA ILE A 119 10.82 -1.24 -6.17
C ILE A 119 10.36 -1.12 -4.73
N LEU A 120 11.28 -0.74 -3.84
CA LEU A 120 11.00 -0.39 -2.46
C LEU A 120 11.09 1.12 -2.28
N THR A 121 10.06 1.70 -1.68
CA THR A 121 10.07 3.11 -1.26
C THR A 121 9.83 3.20 0.24
N PRO A 122 10.21 4.31 0.89
CA PRO A 122 9.68 4.64 2.21
C PRO A 122 8.15 4.68 2.15
N ALA A 123 7.48 4.64 3.32
CA ALA A 123 6.01 4.68 3.44
C ALA A 123 5.40 6.04 3.06
N ILE A 124 5.63 6.47 1.82
CA ILE A 124 5.09 7.66 1.18
C ILE A 124 3.79 7.24 0.49
N PRO A 125 2.71 8.05 0.59
CA PRO A 125 1.46 7.76 -0.10
C PRO A 125 1.68 7.48 -1.60
N PRO A 126 1.13 6.37 -2.16
CA PRO A 126 1.40 5.98 -3.54
C PRO A 126 1.09 7.07 -4.56
N LYS A 127 0.04 7.88 -4.33
CA LYS A 127 -0.30 9.04 -5.17
C LYS A 127 0.83 10.06 -5.27
N ILE A 128 1.58 10.26 -4.18
CA ILE A 128 2.72 11.18 -4.13
C ILE A 128 3.92 10.55 -4.83
N VAL A 129 4.21 9.26 -4.56
CA VAL A 129 5.27 8.51 -5.25
C VAL A 129 5.08 8.53 -6.76
N TYR A 130 3.86 8.26 -7.25
CA TYR A 130 3.56 8.30 -8.67
C TYR A 130 3.70 9.70 -9.28
N LYS A 131 3.40 10.74 -8.51
CA LYS A 131 3.58 12.12 -8.97
C LYS A 131 5.07 12.49 -9.08
N MET A 132 5.88 12.08 -8.10
CA MET A 132 7.34 12.28 -8.12
C MET A 132 8.01 11.47 -9.24
N ALA A 133 7.49 10.29 -9.52
CA ALA A 133 7.98 9.40 -10.56
C ALA A 133 7.58 9.82 -11.98
N ASP A 134 6.57 10.67 -12.14
CA ASP A 134 6.04 11.07 -13.45
C ASP A 134 6.96 12.11 -14.12
N PRO A 135 7.47 11.83 -15.34
CA PRO A 135 8.38 12.71 -16.06
C PRO A 135 7.85 14.14 -16.25
N LYS A 136 6.53 14.32 -16.26
CA LYS A 136 5.90 15.65 -16.39
C LYS A 136 6.22 16.59 -15.23
N TYR A 137 6.53 16.04 -14.05
CA TYR A 137 6.87 16.81 -12.85
C TYR A 137 8.39 16.90 -12.62
N LYS A 138 9.19 16.35 -13.55
CA LYS A 138 10.64 16.49 -13.54
C LYS A 138 11.05 17.64 -14.46
N GLU A 139 12.10 18.35 -14.08
CA GLU A 139 12.66 19.45 -14.87
C GLU A 139 14.07 19.07 -15.37
N GLY A 140 14.52 19.68 -16.46
CA GLY A 140 15.88 19.49 -16.98
C GLY A 140 16.19 18.08 -17.51
N LEU A 141 17.40 17.59 -17.23
CA LEU A 141 17.88 16.27 -17.68
C LEU A 141 17.09 15.10 -17.07
N ASP A 142 16.53 15.28 -15.87
CA ASP A 142 15.77 14.26 -15.16
C ASP A 142 14.44 13.92 -15.85
N ALA A 143 13.88 14.85 -16.62
CA ALA A 143 12.68 14.64 -17.43
C ALA A 143 12.93 13.69 -18.61
N ARG A 144 14.20 13.54 -19.03
CA ARG A 144 14.60 12.65 -20.14
C ARG A 144 14.92 11.24 -19.68
N MET A 145 15.10 11.02 -18.37
CA MET A 145 15.33 9.70 -17.82
C MET A 145 14.02 8.92 -17.68
N PRO A 146 13.97 7.65 -18.11
CA PRO A 146 12.80 6.82 -17.88
C PRO A 146 12.53 6.69 -16.38
N SER A 147 11.26 6.77 -16.00
CA SER A 147 10.83 6.60 -14.62
C SER A 147 11.22 5.22 -14.11
N VAL A 148 11.60 5.13 -12.83
CA VAL A 148 11.85 3.86 -12.14
C VAL A 148 10.61 2.96 -12.17
N PHE A 149 9.43 3.56 -12.24
CA PHE A 149 8.11 2.91 -12.30
C PHE A 149 7.63 2.65 -13.74
N GLY A 150 8.49 2.82 -14.74
CA GLY A 150 8.16 2.63 -16.15
C GLY A 150 7.32 3.76 -16.76
N LYS A 151 6.75 3.53 -17.94
CA LYS A 151 6.07 4.57 -18.73
C LYS A 151 4.73 5.03 -18.13
N ASN A 152 4.07 4.21 -17.30
CA ASN A 152 2.75 4.53 -16.76
C ASN A 152 2.58 4.10 -15.28
N PRO A 153 3.15 4.86 -14.33
CA PRO A 153 3.23 4.47 -12.91
C PRO A 153 1.87 4.17 -12.27
N LYS A 154 0.82 4.88 -12.70
CA LYS A 154 -0.53 4.80 -12.13
C LYS A 154 -1.32 3.56 -12.56
N LYS A 155 -1.00 2.99 -13.74
CA LYS A 155 -1.78 1.90 -14.33
C LYS A 155 -1.28 0.51 -13.93
N ASN A 156 -0.05 0.41 -13.43
CA ASN A 156 0.63 -0.88 -13.36
C ASN A 156 0.94 -1.38 -11.95
N LEU A 157 0.62 -0.64 -10.88
CA LEU A 157 1.12 -0.99 -9.55
C LEU A 157 0.09 -0.75 -8.44
N GLU A 158 -0.39 -1.83 -7.85
CA GLU A 158 -0.98 -1.80 -6.51
C GLU A 158 0.15 -2.07 -5.51
N PRO A 159 0.52 -1.09 -4.68
CA PRO A 159 1.63 -1.26 -3.77
C PRO A 159 1.25 -2.12 -2.58
N ILE A 160 2.20 -2.92 -2.14
CA ILE A 160 2.06 -3.72 -0.94
C ILE A 160 2.83 -3.04 0.19
N GLU A 161 2.12 -2.67 1.26
CA GLU A 161 2.73 -2.14 2.47
C GLU A 161 3.44 -3.28 3.22
N LEU A 162 4.71 -3.07 3.55
CA LEU A 162 5.55 -3.96 4.31
C LEU A 162 5.72 -3.41 5.72
N SER A 163 5.43 -4.23 6.73
CA SER A 163 5.60 -3.89 8.14
C SER A 163 5.91 -5.12 8.96
N VAL A 164 6.12 -4.93 10.26
CA VAL A 164 6.35 -6.02 11.22
C VAL A 164 5.22 -7.06 11.27
N LEU A 165 4.03 -6.71 10.75
CA LEU A 165 2.86 -7.59 10.74
C LEU A 165 2.90 -8.63 9.62
N ASN A 166 3.56 -8.34 8.50
CA ASN A 166 3.55 -9.22 7.32
C ASN A 166 4.95 -9.58 6.81
N ALA A 167 5.96 -8.77 7.11
CA ALA A 167 7.33 -8.96 6.64
C ALA A 167 8.29 -9.47 7.72
N GLY A 168 7.75 -9.84 8.89
CA GLY A 168 8.49 -10.48 9.99
C GLY A 168 8.66 -9.59 11.21
N ILE A 169 8.84 -10.23 12.37
CA ILE A 169 8.83 -9.55 13.66
C ILE A 169 9.98 -8.54 13.85
N PHE A 170 11.09 -8.62 13.12
CA PHE A 170 12.19 -7.64 13.21
C PHE A 170 12.31 -6.78 11.95
N PHE A 171 11.26 -6.76 11.12
CA PHE A 171 11.29 -6.11 9.80
C PHE A 171 11.72 -4.65 9.87
N ASP A 172 11.19 -3.87 10.81
CA ASP A 172 11.48 -2.43 10.93
C ASP A 172 12.98 -2.15 11.18
N ARG A 173 13.63 -2.97 12.02
CA ARG A 173 15.07 -2.87 12.29
C ARG A 173 15.91 -3.33 11.10
N GLN A 174 15.56 -4.49 10.55
CA GLN A 174 16.23 -5.05 9.38
C GLN A 174 16.13 -4.11 8.17
N ALA A 175 14.94 -3.55 7.93
CA ALA A 175 14.66 -2.59 6.87
C ALA A 175 15.53 -1.34 7.03
N LYS A 176 15.62 -0.76 8.23
CA LYS A 176 16.51 0.38 8.52
C LYS A 176 17.97 0.06 8.21
N ALA A 177 18.47 -1.09 8.68
CA ALA A 177 19.85 -1.50 8.43
C ALA A 177 20.15 -1.69 6.94
N VAL A 178 19.25 -2.37 6.21
CA VAL A 178 19.36 -2.57 4.76
C VAL A 178 19.27 -1.25 4.01
N TRP A 179 18.36 -0.36 4.42
CA TRP A 179 18.16 0.93 3.79
C TRP A 179 19.41 1.81 3.88
N VAL A 180 20.00 1.93 5.07
CA VAL A 180 21.25 2.67 5.27
C VAL A 180 22.38 2.06 4.44
N LYS A 181 22.50 0.73 4.42
CA LYS A 181 23.54 0.02 3.66
C LYS A 181 23.45 0.27 2.16
N LEU A 182 22.24 0.37 1.60
CA LEU A 182 22.03 0.52 0.15
C LEU A 182 21.89 1.97 -0.31
N THR A 183 21.31 2.85 0.52
CA THR A 183 20.97 4.22 0.11
C THR A 183 21.86 5.29 0.75
N HIS A 184 22.65 4.91 1.76
CA HIS A 184 23.43 5.82 2.61
C HIS A 184 22.59 6.91 3.29
N GLN A 185 21.30 6.62 3.52
CA GLN A 185 20.35 7.50 4.21
C GLN A 185 19.63 6.72 5.30
N ASP A 186 19.21 7.41 6.36
CA ASP A 186 18.34 6.82 7.38
C ASP A 186 16.92 6.64 6.85
N LEU A 187 16.29 5.51 7.21
CA LEU A 187 14.88 5.29 6.94
C LEU A 187 14.05 5.87 8.08
N SER A 188 13.26 6.91 7.78
CA SER A 188 12.44 7.63 8.76
C SER A 188 11.15 6.91 9.15
N THR A 189 10.82 5.80 8.49
CA THR A 189 9.60 5.02 8.69
C THR A 189 9.91 3.59 9.12
N ASP A 190 8.99 2.97 9.86
CA ASP A 190 9.07 1.54 10.22
C ASP A 190 8.43 0.64 9.15
N GLU A 191 7.91 1.26 8.10
CA GLU A 191 7.16 0.65 7.00
C GLU A 191 7.82 1.00 5.66
N LEU A 192 7.71 0.10 4.70
CA LEU A 192 8.13 0.29 3.31
C LEU A 192 6.96 -0.03 2.38
N MET A 193 6.98 0.52 1.16
CA MET A 193 6.05 0.15 0.11
C MET A 193 6.79 -0.65 -0.96
N LEU A 194 6.27 -1.83 -1.29
CA LEU A 194 6.75 -2.69 -2.36
C LEU A 194 5.88 -2.52 -3.60
N TYR A 195 6.54 -2.33 -4.73
CA TYR A 195 5.93 -2.30 -6.05
C TYR A 195 6.59 -3.38 -6.91
N ALA A 196 5.80 -4.07 -7.74
CA ALA A 196 6.30 -5.09 -8.67
C ALA A 196 5.87 -4.74 -10.10
N LEU A 197 6.83 -4.41 -10.95
CA LEU A 197 6.62 -3.95 -12.31
C LEU A 197 7.08 -5.01 -13.30
N ASP A 198 6.24 -5.34 -14.28
CA ASP A 198 6.68 -6.09 -15.47
C ASP A 198 7.38 -5.15 -16.45
N LEU A 199 8.59 -5.49 -16.87
CA LEU A 199 9.42 -4.73 -17.82
C LEU A 199 9.16 -5.10 -19.30
N ALA A 200 8.22 -6.02 -19.55
CA ALA A 200 7.82 -6.50 -20.88
C ALA A 200 6.95 -5.49 -21.65
#